data_AF-A0A7K2ZBL6-F1
#
_entry.id   AF-A0A7K2ZBL6-F1
#
_cell.length_a   1.000
_cell.length_b   1.000
_cell.length_c   1.000
_cell.angle_alpha   90.00
_cell.angle_beta   90.00
_cell.angle_gamma   90.00
#
_symmetry.space_group_name_H-M   'P 1'
#
loop_
_entity.id
_entity.type
_entity.pdbx_description
1 polymer ?
#
loop_
_entity_poly.entity_id
_entity_poly.type
_entity_poly.pdbx_seq_one_letter_code
_entity_poly.pdbx_strand_id
1 'polypeptide(L)'
;MTVNHRAEAEKHLGNAARHLTEDPGDMRIAEVAAAIGQGHAALARSEETTSTAADMNEALQSLRRRFNDTRTHVSKHVAEALASRQMDRWKAASDLTKALDEAHCNMDALVDAHLADDGWDPRSAYKVPAGEAGWIGFAAEKNTERDPWAPAPDLTAQIPEPIRRVLAGHLAEMLLDPKPDDVQKWARGITFELKREGLDLGEAIKKRITDLTLGPDPSDPPF
;
A
#
# COMPACT_ATOMS: atom_id res chain seq x y z
N MET A 1 20.57 26.07 29.60
CA MET A 1 21.79 26.11 28.77
C MET A 1 22.45 24.74 28.87
N THR A 2 22.62 24.03 27.76
CA THR A 2 23.35 22.75 27.70
C THR A 2 24.83 23.05 27.51
N VAL A 3 25.69 22.46 28.35
CA VAL A 3 27.15 22.64 28.27
C VAL A 3 27.70 21.80 27.12
N ASN A 4 28.51 22.39 26.24
CA ASN A 4 29.21 21.62 25.22
C ASN A 4 30.48 21.02 25.83
N HIS A 5 30.37 19.79 26.35
CA HIS A 5 31.46 19.11 27.03
C HIS A 5 32.69 18.91 26.14
N ARG A 6 32.53 18.75 24.82
CA ARG A 6 33.67 18.66 23.89
C ARG A 6 34.43 19.97 23.80
N ALA A 7 33.71 21.10 23.64
CA ALA A 7 34.34 22.41 23.56
C ALA A 7 35.02 22.82 24.88
N GLU A 8 34.41 22.50 26.03
CA GLU A 8 35.05 22.72 27.34
C GLU A 8 36.27 21.82 27.54
N ALA A 9 36.24 20.57 27.09
CA ALA A 9 37.40 19.68 27.13
C ALA A 9 38.58 20.25 26.32
N GLU A 10 38.33 20.65 25.07
CA GLU A 10 39.36 21.22 24.18
C GLU A 10 39.97 22.50 24.77
N LYS A 11 39.13 23.38 25.33
CA LYS A 11 39.56 24.61 26.01
C LYS A 11 40.43 24.33 27.24
N HIS A 12 40.02 23.42 28.12
CA HIS A 12 40.75 23.11 29.35
C HIS A 12 42.05 22.35 29.10
N LEU A 13 42.07 21.43 28.13
CA LEU A 13 43.29 20.76 27.69
C LEU A 13 44.25 21.72 26.98
N GLY A 14 43.73 22.65 26.16
CA GLY A 14 44.52 23.72 25.55
C GLY A 14 45.14 24.65 26.58
N ASN A 15 44.40 25.03 27.63
CA ASN A 15 44.92 25.81 28.75
C ASN A 15 46.02 25.06 29.52
N ALA A 16 45.84 23.76 29.79
CA ALA A 16 46.85 22.93 30.44
C ALA A 16 48.15 22.88 29.62
N ALA A 17 48.04 22.65 28.30
CA ALA A 17 49.18 22.63 27.39
C ALA A 17 49.92 23.98 27.38
N ARG A 18 49.19 25.09 27.37
CA ARG A 18 49.78 26.44 27.40
C ARG A 18 50.56 26.71 28.69
N HIS A 19 50.01 26.32 29.84
CA HIS A 19 50.70 26.47 31.13
C HIS A 19 51.99 25.63 31.23
N LEU A 20 51.99 24.41 30.65
CA LEU A 20 53.20 23.59 30.57
C LEU A 20 54.31 24.22 29.73
N THR A 21 53.96 25.02 28.72
CA THR A 21 54.93 25.68 27.82
C THR A 21 55.37 27.06 28.30
N GLU A 22 54.47 27.84 28.90
CA GLU A 22 54.72 29.25 29.25
C GLU A 22 55.25 29.43 30.68
N ASP A 23 54.87 28.56 31.63
CA ASP A 23 55.31 28.67 33.03
C ASP A 23 55.48 27.29 33.70
N PRO A 24 56.54 26.54 33.34
CA PRO A 24 56.75 25.17 33.81
C PRO A 24 57.02 25.05 35.32
N GLY A 25 57.24 26.16 36.03
CA GLY A 25 57.43 26.18 37.48
C GLY A 25 56.13 26.01 38.29
N ASP A 26 54.97 26.34 37.71
CA ASP A 26 53.66 26.23 38.36
C ASP A 26 52.78 25.14 37.71
N MET A 27 53.18 23.89 37.92
CA MET A 27 52.48 22.72 37.35
C MET A 27 51.07 22.50 37.90
N ARG A 28 50.71 23.09 39.06
CA ARG A 28 49.40 22.87 39.69
C ARG A 28 48.26 23.38 38.81
N ILE A 29 48.45 24.52 38.17
CA ILE A 29 47.42 25.11 37.29
C ILE A 29 47.23 24.22 36.05
N ALA A 30 48.33 23.70 35.49
CA ALA A 30 48.28 22.78 34.37
C ALA A 30 47.60 21.45 34.72
N GLU A 31 47.90 20.86 35.88
CA GLU A 31 47.29 19.62 36.37
C GLU A 31 45.78 19.78 36.60
N VAL A 32 45.35 20.87 37.23
CA VAL A 32 43.92 21.13 37.47
C VAL A 32 43.18 21.34 36.15
N ALA A 33 43.75 22.12 35.23
CA ALA A 33 43.16 22.32 33.90
C ALA A 33 43.09 21.00 33.11
N ALA A 34 44.12 20.16 33.19
CA ALA A 34 44.13 18.85 32.54
C ALA A 34 43.06 17.92 33.13
N ALA A 35 42.92 17.86 34.46
CA ALA A 35 41.91 17.03 35.12
C ALA A 35 40.48 17.45 34.75
N ILE A 36 40.20 18.76 34.71
CA ILE A 36 38.90 19.29 34.26
C ILE A 36 38.66 18.94 32.79
N GLY A 37 39.67 19.14 31.93
CA GLY A 37 39.58 18.81 30.51
C GLY A 37 39.33 17.32 30.25
N GLN A 38 39.99 16.44 31.00
CA GLN A 38 39.76 14.99 30.97
C GLN A 38 38.35 14.62 31.43
N GLY A 39 37.83 15.26 32.49
CA GLY A 39 36.45 15.06 32.95
C GLY A 39 35.41 15.43 31.89
N HIS A 40 35.58 16.60 31.25
CA HIS A 40 34.73 17.02 30.15
C HIS A 40 34.84 16.10 28.91
N ALA A 41 36.05 15.61 28.59
CA ALA A 41 36.24 14.66 27.50
C ALA A 41 35.53 13.32 27.75
N ALA A 42 35.56 12.82 28.99
CA ALA A 42 34.86 11.60 29.39
C ALA A 42 33.34 11.76 29.29
N LEU A 43 32.80 12.91 29.74
CA LEU A 43 31.38 13.23 29.63
C LEU A 43 30.95 13.34 28.16
N ALA A 44 31.69 14.06 27.32
CA ALA A 44 31.40 14.17 25.89
C ALA A 44 31.36 12.80 25.19
N ARG A 45 32.31 11.91 25.51
CA ARG A 45 32.30 10.55 25.00
C ARG A 45 31.07 9.76 25.47
N SER A 46 30.67 9.91 26.73
CA SER A 46 29.47 9.26 27.26
C SER A 46 28.18 9.77 26.63
N GLU A 47 28.11 11.06 26.31
CA GLU A 47 26.97 11.67 25.61
C GLU A 47 26.86 11.13 24.18
N GLU A 48 27.97 11.06 23.45
CA GLU A 48 28.03 10.52 22.08
C GLU A 48 27.62 9.05 22.02
N THR A 49 28.11 8.21 22.95
CA THR A 49 27.70 6.80 23.02
C THR A 49 26.23 6.64 23.36
N THR A 50 25.70 7.47 24.27
CA THR A 50 24.28 7.44 24.66
C THR A 50 23.39 7.87 23.50
N SER A 51 23.76 8.94 22.78
CA SER A 51 23.03 9.40 21.58
C SER A 51 23.04 8.33 20.50
N THR A 52 24.20 7.75 20.21
CA THR A 52 24.32 6.67 19.21
C THR A 52 23.46 5.46 19.59
N ALA A 53 23.44 5.08 20.87
CA ALA A 53 22.60 3.98 21.34
C ALA A 53 21.10 4.31 21.22
N ALA A 54 20.70 5.57 21.48
CA ALA A 54 19.34 6.02 21.29
C ALA A 54 18.91 5.93 19.81
N ASP A 55 19.75 6.44 18.90
CA ASP A 55 19.50 6.40 17.45
C ASP A 55 19.41 4.97 16.93
N MET A 56 20.29 4.07 17.39
CA MET A 56 20.25 2.65 17.05
C MET A 56 18.96 1.98 17.56
N ASN A 57 18.54 2.29 18.79
CA ASN A 57 17.29 1.77 19.33
C ASN A 57 16.07 2.25 18.55
N GLU A 58 16.05 3.53 18.15
CA GLU A 58 14.99 4.08 17.30
C GLU A 58 14.96 3.39 15.93
N ALA A 59 16.12 3.22 15.30
CA ALA A 59 16.24 2.51 14.03
C ALA A 59 15.73 1.06 14.12
N LEU A 60 16.09 0.34 15.18
CA LEU A 60 15.61 -1.02 15.44
C LEU A 60 14.08 -1.06 15.63
N GLN A 61 13.50 -0.10 16.36
CA GLN A 61 12.06 -0.01 16.53
C GLN A 61 11.35 0.28 15.20
N SER A 62 11.88 1.20 14.40
CA SER A 62 11.35 1.55 13.08
C SER A 62 11.40 0.33 12.13
N LEU A 63 12.51 -0.39 12.12
CA LEU A 63 12.67 -1.59 11.29
C LEU A 63 11.71 -2.71 11.71
N ARG A 64 11.53 -2.93 13.01
CA ARG A 64 10.55 -3.90 13.54
C ARG A 64 9.12 -3.56 13.14
N ARG A 65 8.73 -2.28 13.22
CA ARG A 65 7.40 -1.82 12.77
C ARG A 65 7.19 -2.11 11.28
N ARG A 66 8.10 -1.64 10.43
CA ARG A 66 8.01 -1.85 8.97
C ARG A 66 7.97 -3.32 8.57
N PHE A 67 8.76 -4.15 9.26
CA PHE A 67 8.75 -5.59 9.06
C PHE A 67 7.38 -6.19 9.42
N ASN A 68 6.79 -5.81 10.55
CA ASN A 68 5.47 -6.28 10.96
C ASN A 68 4.36 -5.77 10.01
N ASP A 69 4.44 -4.53 9.56
CA ASP A 69 3.48 -3.96 8.60
C ASP A 69 3.53 -4.73 7.28
N THR A 70 4.73 -5.02 6.79
CA THR A 70 4.93 -5.79 5.55
C THR A 70 4.41 -7.21 5.72
N ARG A 71 4.71 -7.88 6.83
CA ARG A 71 4.16 -9.21 7.13
C ARG A 71 2.64 -9.22 7.12
N THR A 72 2.02 -8.21 7.72
CA THR A 72 0.56 -8.06 7.74
C THR A 72 0.02 -7.94 6.32
N HIS A 73 0.58 -7.03 5.50
CA HIS A 73 0.15 -6.86 4.11
C HIS A 73 0.33 -8.13 3.26
N VAL A 74 1.49 -8.79 3.36
CA VAL A 74 1.75 -10.02 2.60
C VAL A 74 0.80 -11.13 3.05
N SER A 75 0.59 -11.31 4.37
CA SER A 75 -0.32 -12.35 4.89
C SER A 75 -1.76 -12.15 4.41
N LYS A 76 -2.24 -10.90 4.38
CA LYS A 76 -3.54 -10.54 3.84
C LYS A 76 -3.66 -10.89 2.36
N HIS A 77 -2.66 -10.53 1.55
CA HIS A 77 -2.66 -10.83 0.11
C HIS A 77 -2.65 -12.33 -0.18
N VAL A 78 -1.88 -13.09 0.59
CA VAL A 78 -1.86 -14.55 0.52
C VAL A 78 -3.24 -15.11 0.86
N ALA A 79 -3.87 -14.65 1.95
CA ALA A 79 -5.20 -15.08 2.35
C ALA A 79 -6.24 -14.81 1.25
N GLU A 80 -6.27 -13.58 0.70
CA GLU A 80 -7.16 -13.21 -0.41
C GLU A 80 -6.94 -14.09 -1.66
N ALA A 81 -5.67 -14.37 -2.00
CA ALA A 81 -5.34 -15.21 -3.15
C ALA A 81 -5.77 -16.67 -2.95
N LEU A 82 -5.61 -17.23 -1.74
CA LEU A 82 -6.09 -18.56 -1.39
C LEU A 82 -7.63 -18.63 -1.41
N ALA A 83 -8.29 -17.60 -0.87
CA ALA A 83 -9.74 -17.45 -0.84
C ALA A 83 -10.35 -17.27 -2.24
N SER A 84 -9.61 -16.68 -3.18
CA SER A 84 -10.10 -16.47 -4.56
C SER A 84 -10.39 -17.77 -5.31
N ARG A 85 -9.80 -18.89 -4.90
CA ARG A 85 -9.88 -20.22 -5.55
C ARG A 85 -9.48 -20.24 -7.03
N GLN A 86 -8.94 -19.16 -7.59
CA GLN A 86 -8.39 -19.15 -8.94
C GLN A 86 -7.05 -19.89 -8.94
N MET A 87 -6.90 -20.90 -9.82
CA MET A 87 -5.80 -21.87 -9.73
C MET A 87 -4.40 -21.23 -9.74
N ASP A 88 -4.12 -20.33 -10.69
CA ASP A 88 -2.80 -19.68 -10.78
C ASP A 88 -2.48 -18.85 -9.53
N ARG A 89 -3.50 -18.16 -9.00
CA ARG A 89 -3.36 -17.31 -7.79
C ARG A 89 -3.21 -18.16 -6.54
N TRP A 90 -4.03 -19.19 -6.40
CA TRP A 90 -3.96 -20.15 -5.30
C TRP A 90 -2.60 -20.85 -5.28
N LYS A 91 -2.11 -21.31 -6.44
CA LYS A 91 -0.80 -21.95 -6.56
C LYS A 91 0.32 -20.99 -6.20
N ALA A 92 0.31 -19.78 -6.75
CA ALA A 92 1.31 -18.75 -6.41
C ALA A 92 1.30 -18.41 -4.92
N ALA A 93 0.13 -18.29 -4.30
CA ALA A 93 -0.01 -18.03 -2.87
C ALA A 93 0.47 -19.22 -2.03
N SER A 94 0.13 -20.45 -2.42
CA SER A 94 0.59 -21.66 -1.73
C SER A 94 2.11 -21.83 -1.81
N ASP A 95 2.69 -21.61 -2.99
CA ASP A 95 4.15 -21.68 -3.18
C ASP A 95 4.85 -20.55 -2.41
N LEU A 96 4.28 -19.35 -2.38
CA LEU A 96 4.78 -18.24 -1.57
C LEU A 96 4.73 -18.55 -0.07
N THR A 97 3.65 -19.15 0.45
CA THR A 97 3.59 -19.56 1.86
C THR A 97 4.68 -20.55 2.23
N LYS A 98 4.95 -21.54 1.37
CA LYS A 98 6.04 -22.51 1.59
C LYS A 98 7.41 -21.84 1.60
N ALA A 99 7.68 -20.98 0.62
CA ALA A 99 8.95 -20.25 0.55
C ALA A 99 9.15 -19.33 1.77
N LEU A 100 8.08 -18.72 2.29
CA LEU A 100 8.14 -17.87 3.47
C LEU A 100 8.29 -18.68 4.76
N ASP A 101 7.71 -19.87 4.85
CA ASP A 101 7.95 -20.79 5.98
C ASP A 101 9.40 -21.30 6.00
N GLU A 102 9.95 -21.67 4.83
CA GLU A 102 11.38 -22.01 4.67
C GLU A 102 12.30 -20.85 5.07
N ALA A 103 11.88 -19.60 4.80
CA ALA A 103 12.59 -18.40 5.23
C ALA A 103 12.34 -18.02 6.71
N HIS A 104 11.71 -18.90 7.50
CA HIS A 104 11.34 -18.67 8.90
C HIS A 104 10.53 -17.40 9.13
N CYS A 105 9.77 -16.97 8.13
CA CYS A 105 8.90 -15.82 8.24
C CYS A 105 7.63 -16.16 9.02
N ASN A 106 7.30 -17.43 9.30
CA ASN A 106 6.20 -17.85 10.20
C ASN A 106 4.92 -17.00 10.02
N MET A 107 4.39 -16.98 8.80
CA MET A 107 3.21 -16.17 8.47
C MET A 107 1.91 -16.97 8.55
N ASP A 108 1.97 -18.28 8.70
CA ASP A 108 0.80 -19.17 8.61
C ASP A 108 -0.29 -18.75 9.60
N ALA A 109 0.08 -18.43 10.84
CA ALA A 109 -0.88 -17.96 11.85
C ALA A 109 -1.56 -16.63 11.47
N LEU A 110 -0.88 -15.74 10.73
CA LEU A 110 -1.45 -14.47 10.26
C LEU A 110 -2.35 -14.70 9.04
N VAL A 111 -1.95 -15.58 8.13
CA VAL A 111 -2.77 -15.96 6.97
C VAL A 111 -4.03 -16.66 7.44
N ASP A 112 -3.92 -17.61 8.38
CA ASP A 112 -5.05 -18.32 8.99
C ASP A 112 -6.01 -17.37 9.70
N ALA A 113 -5.49 -16.37 10.41
CA ALA A 113 -6.31 -15.34 11.05
C ALA A 113 -7.10 -14.53 10.02
N HIS A 114 -6.45 -14.07 8.95
CA HIS A 114 -7.14 -13.34 7.88
C HIS A 114 -8.19 -14.18 7.15
N LEU A 115 -7.88 -15.46 6.86
CA LEU A 115 -8.85 -16.38 6.29
C LEU A 115 -10.07 -16.57 7.21
N ALA A 116 -9.83 -16.76 8.51
CA ALA A 116 -10.90 -16.89 9.49
C ALA A 116 -11.76 -15.63 9.62
N ASP A 117 -11.13 -14.45 9.63
CA ASP A 117 -11.82 -13.15 9.66
C ASP A 117 -12.71 -12.95 8.43
N ASP A 118 -12.26 -13.42 7.26
CA ASP A 118 -13.01 -13.38 6.00
C ASP A 118 -14.05 -14.55 5.89
N GLY A 119 -14.25 -15.33 6.95
CA GLY A 119 -15.23 -16.40 7.03
C GLY A 119 -14.82 -17.72 6.35
N TRP A 120 -13.54 -17.86 5.97
CA TRP A 120 -12.99 -19.08 5.41
C TRP A 120 -12.46 -20.02 6.50
N ASP A 121 -12.69 -21.33 6.33
CA ASP A 121 -11.95 -22.34 7.08
C ASP A 121 -10.51 -22.42 6.55
N PRO A 122 -9.47 -22.07 7.34
CA PRO A 122 -8.09 -22.02 6.86
C PRO A 122 -7.63 -23.35 6.26
N ARG A 123 -8.01 -24.47 6.88
CA ARG A 123 -7.65 -25.81 6.39
C ARG A 123 -8.24 -26.13 5.03
N SER A 124 -9.37 -25.51 4.69
CA SER A 124 -10.03 -25.70 3.40
C SER A 124 -9.46 -24.78 2.33
N ALA A 125 -8.98 -23.59 2.71
CA ALA A 125 -8.31 -22.65 1.79
C ALA A 125 -7.02 -23.24 1.19
N TYR A 126 -6.24 -23.99 1.98
CA TYR A 126 -5.02 -24.67 1.52
C TYR A 126 -5.26 -25.97 0.73
N LYS A 127 -6.51 -26.40 0.52
CA LYS A 127 -6.80 -27.55 -0.35
C LYS A 127 -6.88 -27.07 -1.80
N VAL A 128 -6.35 -27.87 -2.72
CA VAL A 128 -6.43 -27.60 -4.17
C VAL A 128 -7.87 -27.26 -4.59
N PRO A 129 -8.10 -26.17 -5.33
CA PRO A 129 -9.40 -25.84 -5.91
C PRO A 129 -9.98 -26.98 -6.74
N ALA A 130 -11.27 -27.29 -6.54
CA ALA A 130 -11.96 -28.43 -7.13
C ALA A 130 -12.07 -28.40 -8.67
N GLY A 131 -11.57 -27.35 -9.34
CA GLY A 131 -11.52 -27.27 -10.80
C GLY A 131 -10.59 -28.29 -11.47
N GLU A 132 -9.73 -28.97 -10.70
CA GLU A 132 -8.79 -29.96 -11.24
C GLU A 132 -8.56 -31.20 -10.34
N ALA A 133 -9.44 -31.46 -9.36
CA ALA A 133 -9.60 -32.82 -8.87
C ALA A 133 -10.44 -33.56 -9.93
N GLY A 134 -9.76 -34.17 -10.90
CA GLY A 134 -10.38 -34.79 -12.07
C GLY A 134 -11.64 -35.59 -11.73
N TRP A 135 -12.72 -35.27 -12.46
CA TRP A 135 -13.98 -36.04 -12.51
C TRP A 135 -14.72 -36.17 -11.17
N ILE A 136 -15.67 -35.26 -10.89
CA ILE A 136 -17.05 -35.52 -10.48
C ILE A 136 -17.80 -34.19 -10.63
N GLY A 137 -18.75 -34.13 -11.55
CA GLY A 137 -19.66 -32.99 -11.65
C GLY A 137 -20.49 -32.92 -10.37
N PHE A 138 -20.40 -31.81 -9.65
CA PHE A 138 -21.49 -31.09 -8.97
C PHE A 138 -20.87 -29.87 -8.26
N ALA A 139 -21.41 -28.69 -8.59
CA ALA A 139 -21.29 -27.42 -7.85
C ALA A 139 -19.88 -26.86 -7.56
N ALA A 140 -19.26 -26.22 -8.57
CA ALA A 140 -18.52 -24.99 -8.29
C ALA A 140 -19.55 -23.89 -8.02
N GLU A 141 -20.06 -23.85 -6.79
CA GLU A 141 -21.00 -22.83 -6.36
C GLU A 141 -20.26 -21.48 -6.33
N LYS A 142 -20.78 -20.54 -7.13
CA LYS A 142 -20.31 -19.17 -7.27
C LYS A 142 -20.40 -18.43 -5.93
N ASN A 143 -19.35 -18.46 -5.13
CA ASN A 143 -19.05 -17.32 -4.25
C ASN A 143 -18.16 -16.34 -5.02
N THR A 144 -18.76 -15.68 -6.00
CA THR A 144 -18.17 -14.53 -6.72
C THR A 144 -18.60 -13.22 -6.06
N GLU A 145 -18.71 -13.17 -4.74
CA GLU A 145 -18.89 -11.91 -4.04
C GLU A 145 -17.49 -11.30 -3.80
N ARG A 146 -17.10 -10.48 -4.77
CA ARG A 146 -15.96 -9.55 -4.76
C ARG A 146 -14.58 -10.22 -4.82
N ASP A 147 -14.15 -10.57 -6.04
CA ASP A 147 -12.72 -10.75 -6.34
C ASP A 147 -12.02 -9.38 -6.19
N PRO A 148 -11.17 -9.20 -5.16
CA PRO A 148 -10.49 -7.92 -4.91
C PRO A 148 -9.40 -7.60 -5.96
N TRP A 149 -9.12 -8.56 -6.85
CA TRP A 149 -8.08 -8.50 -7.89
C TRP A 149 -8.63 -8.60 -9.30
N ALA A 150 -9.96 -8.67 -9.47
CA ALA A 150 -10.55 -8.59 -10.79
C ALA A 150 -10.34 -7.17 -11.35
N PRO A 151 -9.96 -7.00 -12.64
CA PRO A 151 -10.20 -5.73 -13.31
C PRO A 151 -11.68 -5.39 -13.12
N ALA A 152 -12.01 -4.11 -12.84
CA ALA A 152 -13.40 -3.69 -12.64
C ALA A 152 -14.28 -4.37 -13.69
N PRO A 153 -15.33 -5.11 -13.29
CA PRO A 153 -16.07 -5.94 -14.22
C PRO A 153 -16.54 -5.05 -15.36
N ASP A 154 -16.14 -5.37 -16.60
CA ASP A 154 -16.72 -4.71 -17.77
C ASP A 154 -18.17 -5.20 -17.88
N LEU A 155 -19.05 -4.54 -17.12
CA LEU A 155 -20.48 -4.79 -17.10
C LEU A 155 -21.10 -4.43 -18.45
N THR A 156 -20.41 -3.60 -19.24
CA THR A 156 -20.85 -3.23 -20.60
C THR A 156 -21.11 -4.47 -21.42
N ALA A 157 -20.19 -5.43 -21.49
CA ALA A 157 -20.37 -6.66 -22.28
C ALA A 157 -21.52 -7.57 -21.78
N GLN A 158 -21.91 -7.45 -20.51
CA GLN A 158 -22.92 -8.31 -19.87
C GLN A 158 -24.34 -7.76 -20.02
N ILE A 159 -24.50 -6.46 -20.27
CA ILE A 159 -25.81 -5.85 -20.51
C ILE A 159 -26.19 -6.06 -21.98
N PRO A 160 -27.39 -6.62 -22.27
CA PRO A 160 -27.89 -6.76 -23.63
C PRO A 160 -27.82 -5.44 -24.42
N GLU A 161 -27.34 -5.54 -25.66
CA GLU A 161 -27.19 -4.40 -26.58
C GLU A 161 -28.43 -3.49 -26.69
N PRO A 162 -29.67 -4.01 -26.71
CA PRO A 162 -30.87 -3.14 -26.73
C PRO A 162 -30.97 -2.23 -25.49
N ILE A 163 -30.57 -2.72 -24.32
CA ILE A 163 -30.64 -1.96 -23.07
C ILE A 163 -29.56 -0.89 -23.04
N ARG A 164 -28.34 -1.23 -23.48
CA ARG A 164 -27.24 -0.25 -23.62
C ARG A 164 -27.63 0.91 -24.53
N ARG A 165 -28.30 0.59 -25.66
CA ARG A 165 -28.77 1.57 -26.64
C ARG A 165 -29.83 2.50 -26.07
N VAL A 166 -30.78 1.99 -25.29
CA VAL A 166 -31.82 2.80 -24.64
C VAL A 166 -31.22 3.74 -23.59
N LEU A 167 -30.32 3.23 -22.75
CA LEU A 167 -29.64 4.03 -21.73
C LEU A 167 -28.76 5.12 -22.36
N ALA A 168 -27.97 4.79 -23.38
CA ALA A 168 -27.18 5.76 -24.12
C ALA A 168 -28.07 6.79 -24.85
N GLY A 169 -29.25 6.37 -25.33
CA GLY A 169 -30.31 7.22 -25.89
C GLY A 169 -30.77 8.30 -24.94
N HIS A 170 -31.27 7.89 -23.78
CA HIS A 170 -31.80 8.84 -22.79
C HIS A 170 -30.71 9.74 -22.21
N LEU A 171 -29.51 9.22 -21.98
CA LEU A 171 -28.39 10.05 -21.52
C LEU A 171 -27.95 11.06 -22.59
N ALA A 172 -27.93 10.68 -23.87
CA ALA A 172 -27.64 11.60 -24.97
C ALA A 172 -28.70 12.71 -25.09
N GLU A 173 -29.99 12.37 -24.96
CA GLU A 173 -31.09 13.33 -24.96
C GLU A 173 -31.00 14.31 -23.79
N MET A 174 -30.72 13.82 -22.58
CA MET A 174 -30.53 14.66 -21.38
C MET A 174 -29.29 15.57 -21.49
N LEU A 175 -28.22 15.10 -22.14
CA LEU A 175 -27.01 15.90 -22.39
C LEU A 175 -27.22 16.98 -23.45
N LEU A 176 -28.20 16.81 -24.33
CA LEU A 176 -28.58 17.76 -25.38
C LEU A 176 -29.75 18.67 -24.98
N ASP A 177 -30.29 18.53 -23.76
CA ASP A 177 -31.44 19.32 -23.30
C ASP A 177 -31.14 20.83 -23.38
N PRO A 178 -32.01 21.63 -24.03
CA PRO A 178 -31.83 23.07 -24.21
C PRO A 178 -31.96 23.89 -22.93
N LYS A 179 -32.36 23.30 -21.79
CA LYS A 179 -32.33 23.93 -20.46
C LYS A 179 -31.09 23.45 -19.70
N PRO A 180 -29.98 24.21 -19.74
CA PRO A 180 -28.76 23.81 -19.08
C PRO A 180 -28.89 24.13 -17.59
N ASP A 181 -28.75 23.12 -16.75
CA ASP A 181 -27.89 23.19 -15.56
C ASP A 181 -28.04 21.90 -14.77
N ASP A 182 -29.26 21.55 -14.36
CA ASP A 182 -29.46 20.37 -13.51
C ASP A 182 -29.49 19.07 -14.32
N VAL A 183 -30.24 19.02 -15.43
CA VAL A 183 -30.44 17.78 -16.22
C VAL A 183 -29.12 17.28 -16.82
N GLN A 184 -28.31 18.19 -17.38
CA GLN A 184 -27.00 17.83 -17.94
C GLN A 184 -26.00 17.43 -16.84
N LYS A 185 -26.05 18.07 -15.67
CA LYS A 185 -25.21 17.70 -14.52
C LYS A 185 -25.57 16.31 -14.00
N TRP A 186 -26.87 16.00 -13.91
CA TRP A 186 -27.36 14.66 -13.58
C TRP A 186 -26.93 13.63 -14.62
N ALA A 187 -27.06 13.91 -15.92
CA ALA A 187 -26.64 12.98 -16.96
C ALA A 187 -25.13 12.69 -16.93
N ARG A 188 -24.30 13.71 -16.70
CA ARG A 188 -22.84 13.53 -16.49
C ARG A 188 -22.56 12.72 -15.23
N GLY A 189 -23.23 13.03 -14.12
CA GLY A 189 -23.10 12.31 -12.85
C GLY A 189 -23.40 10.82 -13.00
N ILE A 190 -24.56 10.49 -13.60
CA ILE A 190 -24.97 9.11 -13.88
C ILE A 190 -23.95 8.42 -14.79
N THR A 191 -23.45 9.09 -15.83
CA THR A 191 -22.45 8.50 -16.74
C THR A 191 -21.13 8.17 -16.02
N PHE A 192 -20.68 9.04 -15.12
CA PHE A 192 -19.47 8.80 -14.31
C PHE A 192 -19.67 7.70 -13.28
N GLU A 193 -20.84 7.62 -12.64
CA GLU A 193 -21.18 6.56 -11.70
C GLU A 193 -21.26 5.21 -12.40
N LEU A 194 -21.94 5.12 -13.55
CA LEU A 194 -22.00 3.90 -14.36
C LEU A 194 -20.60 3.45 -14.79
N LYS A 195 -19.74 4.38 -15.23
CA LYS A 195 -18.35 4.08 -15.58
C LYS A 195 -17.53 3.60 -14.39
N ARG A 196 -17.75 4.17 -13.19
CA ARG A 196 -17.08 3.74 -11.95
C ARG A 196 -17.46 2.31 -11.55
N GLU A 197 -18.71 1.92 -11.79
CA GLU A 197 -19.19 0.56 -11.57
C GLU A 197 -18.82 -0.41 -12.72
N GLY A 198 -18.13 0.06 -13.77
CA GLY A 198 -17.64 -0.77 -14.87
C GLY A 198 -18.55 -0.84 -16.10
N LEU A 199 -19.57 0.01 -16.19
CA LEU A 199 -20.42 0.18 -17.38
C LEU A 199 -20.01 1.45 -18.15
N ASP A 200 -19.15 1.30 -19.17
CA ASP A 200 -18.71 2.43 -19.99
C ASP A 200 -19.61 2.60 -21.22
N LEU A 201 -20.51 3.58 -21.17
CA LEU A 201 -21.42 3.94 -22.27
C LEU A 201 -20.89 5.11 -23.12
N GLY A 202 -19.66 5.58 -22.90
CA GLY A 202 -19.14 6.83 -23.47
C GLY A 202 -19.20 6.86 -25.01
N GLU A 203 -18.72 5.81 -25.67
CA GLU A 203 -18.76 5.72 -27.14
C GLU A 203 -20.19 5.58 -27.68
N ALA A 204 -21.06 4.85 -27.00
CA ALA A 204 -22.47 4.70 -27.40
C ALA A 204 -23.25 6.01 -27.27
N ILE A 205 -23.04 6.77 -26.18
CA ILE A 205 -23.61 8.10 -25.97
C ILE A 205 -23.09 9.07 -27.04
N LYS A 206 -21.78 9.06 -27.31
CA LYS A 206 -21.18 9.91 -28.35
C LYS A 206 -21.73 9.63 -29.74
N LYS A 207 -21.85 8.35 -30.12
CA LYS A 207 -22.47 7.94 -31.39
C LYS A 207 -23.91 8.46 -31.45
N ARG A 208 -24.68 8.31 -30.37
CA ARG A 208 -26.07 8.75 -30.33
C ARG A 208 -26.26 10.27 -30.35
N ILE A 209 -25.41 11.02 -29.66
CA ILE A 209 -25.38 12.49 -29.75
C ILE A 209 -25.09 12.91 -31.19
N THR A 210 -24.15 12.24 -31.84
CA THR A 210 -23.79 12.49 -33.25
C THR A 210 -25.00 12.23 -34.15
N ASP A 211 -25.68 11.08 -34.01
CA ASP A 211 -26.89 10.75 -34.77
C ASP A 211 -28.03 11.77 -34.56
N LEU A 212 -28.21 12.24 -33.33
CA LEU A 212 -29.27 13.19 -32.96
C LEU A 212 -28.98 14.63 -33.44
N THR A 213 -27.71 15.00 -33.60
CA THR A 213 -27.30 16.38 -33.95
C THR A 213 -26.94 16.54 -35.43
N LEU A 214 -26.35 15.51 -36.04
CA LEU A 214 -25.87 15.52 -37.43
C LEU A 214 -26.68 14.61 -38.37
N GLY A 215 -27.59 13.81 -37.84
CA GLY A 215 -28.31 12.77 -38.57
C GLY A 215 -27.56 11.42 -38.57
N PRO A 216 -28.22 10.32 -38.95
CA PRO A 216 -27.61 8.99 -38.98
C PRO A 216 -26.42 8.95 -39.95
N ASP A 217 -25.35 8.24 -39.59
CA ASP A 217 -24.22 8.00 -40.49
C ASP A 217 -24.72 7.32 -41.78
N PRO A 218 -24.45 7.87 -42.99
CA PRO A 218 -24.87 7.28 -44.25
C PRO A 218 -24.24 5.91 -44.53
N SER A 219 -23.27 5.48 -43.72
CA SER A 219 -22.58 4.20 -43.81
C SER A 219 -23.25 3.08 -42.99
N ASP A 220 -24.18 3.40 -42.09
CA ASP A 220 -24.94 2.40 -41.34
C ASP A 220 -26.11 1.86 -42.21
N PRO A 221 -26.23 0.54 -42.42
CA PRO A 221 -27.27 -0.01 -43.28
C PRO A 221 -28.68 0.27 -42.72
N PRO A 222 -29.64 0.71 -43.55
CA PRO A 222 -31.02 0.82 -43.12
C PRO A 222 -31.65 -0.57 -43.08
N PHE A 223 -31.74 -1.12 -41.87
CA PHE A 223 -32.51 -2.31 -41.46
C PHE A 223 -32.36 -3.58 -42.33
#